data_AF-A0A7Z9C5Y4-F1
#
_entry.id   AF-A0A7Z9C5Y4-F1
#
_cell.length_a   1.000
_cell.length_b   1.000
_cell.length_c   1.000
_cell.angle_alpha   90.00
_cell.angle_beta   90.00
_cell.angle_gamma   90.00
#
_symmetry.space_group_name_H-M   'P 1'
#
loop_
_entity.id
_entity.type
_entity.pdbx_description
1 polymer ?
#
loop_
_entity_poly.entity_id
_entity_poly.type
_entity_poly.pdbx_seq_one_letter_code
_entity_poly.pdbx_strand_id
1 'polypeptide(L)' 'MDGLSIGYRTARARRQGRLRVLSGVELWEVSLVTFPMLPGARFRAVGP' A
#
# COMPACT_ATOMS: atom_id res chain seq x y z
N MET A 1 14.89 -3.42 -9.48
CA MET A 1 14.02 -2.63 -8.58
C MET A 1 12.82 -3.49 -8.24
N ASP A 2 12.54 -3.69 -6.96
CA ASP A 2 11.47 -4.58 -6.48
C ASP A 2 10.52 -3.91 -5.47
N GLY A 3 10.73 -2.62 -5.16
CA GLY A 3 9.85 -1.88 -4.26
C GLY A 3 8.51 -1.56 -4.92
N LEU A 4 7.46 -1.54 -4.11
CA LEU A 4 6.11 -1.16 -4.50
C LEU A 4 5.63 0.07 -3.75
N SER A 5 4.93 0.94 -4.47
CA SER A 5 4.06 1.97 -3.92
C SER A 5 2.61 1.72 -4.34
N ILE A 6 1.66 2.02 -3.46
CA ILE A 6 0.23 1.84 -3.69
C ILE A 6 -0.48 3.16 -3.39
N GLY A 7 -1.02 3.78 -4.43
CA GLY A 7 -1.92 4.92 -4.30
C GLY A 7 -3.37 4.44 -4.13
N TYR A 8 -4.09 5.01 -3.18
CA TYR A 8 -5.49 4.64 -2.93
C TYR A 8 -6.32 5.83 -2.43
N ARG A 9 -7.63 5.76 -2.66
CA ARG A 9 -8.61 6.66 -2.05
C ARG A 9 -9.25 5.99 -0.85
N THR A 10 -9.39 6.72 0.26
CA THR A 10 -10.06 6.15 1.44
C THR A 10 -11.57 6.09 1.22
N ALA A 11 -12.16 4.90 1.30
CA ALA A 11 -13.61 4.72 1.27
C ALA A 11 -14.21 4.63 2.69
N ARG A 12 -13.56 3.89 3.60
CA ARG A 12 -14.00 3.72 5.00
C ARG A 12 -12.82 3.74 5.95
N ALA A 13 -12.92 4.56 6.99
CA ALA A 13 -11.91 4.68 8.02
C ALA A 13 -12.52 5.00 9.38
N ARG A 14 -11.84 4.58 10.46
CA ARG A 14 -12.17 4.94 11.84
C ARG A 14 -10.92 5.32 12.61
N ARG A 15 -11.08 6.07 13.68
CA ARG A 15 -10.00 6.33 14.65
C ARG A 15 -9.89 5.16 15.64
N GLN A 16 -8.66 4.87 16.07
CA GLN A 16 -8.38 3.93 17.16
C GLN A 16 -7.28 4.55 18.04
N GLY A 17 -7.70 5.34 19.03
CA GLY A 17 -6.79 6.17 19.83
C GLY A 17 -6.03 7.17 18.96
N ARG A 18 -4.70 7.02 18.91
CA ARG A 18 -3.80 7.84 18.07
C ARG A 18 -3.71 7.34 16.62
N LEU A 19 -4.24 6.15 16.34
CA LEU A 19 -4.16 5.51 15.02
C LEU A 19 -5.40 5.82 14.17
N ARG A 20 -5.22 5.70 12.85
CA ARG A 20 -6.29 5.69 11.86
C ARG A 20 -6.32 4.32 11.19
N VAL A 21 -7.45 3.63 11.28
CA VAL A 21 -7.66 2.32 10.68
C VAL A 21 -8.48 2.49 9.41
N LEU A 22 -7.94 2.05 8.28
CA LEU A 22 -8.66 2.02 7.00
C LEU A 22 -9.25 0.61 6.83
N SER A 23 -10.57 0.50 6.86
CA SER A 23 -11.28 -0.77 6.66
C SER A 23 -11.80 -0.91 5.22
N GLY A 24 -11.70 0.13 4.41
CA GLY A 24 -12.00 0.10 2.98
C GLY A 24 -11.24 1.17 2.23
N VAL A 25 -10.58 0.78 1.15
CA VAL A 25 -9.87 1.67 0.24
C VAL A 25 -10.18 1.28 -1.19
N GLU A 26 -10.21 2.27 -2.07
CA GLU A 26 -10.27 2.08 -3.51
C GLU A 26 -8.86 2.19 -4.08
N LEU A 27 -8.38 1.11 -4.70
CA LEU A 27 -7.07 1.10 -5.34
C LEU A 27 -7.07 2.06 -6.53
N TRP A 28 -6.08 2.94 -6.59
CA TRP A 28 -5.95 3.92 -7.68
C TRP A 28 -4.79 3.56 -8.60
N GLU A 29 -3.61 3.30 -8.04
CA GLU A 29 -2.41 2.99 -8.81
C GLU A 29 -1.47 2.05 -8.04
N VAL A 30 -0.65 1.34 -8.81
CA VAL A 30 0.48 0.55 -8.32
C VAL A 30 1.69 0.90 -9.16
N SER A 31 2.81 1.24 -8.50
CA SER A 31 4.05 1.65 -9.18
C SER A 31 5.29 1.00 -8.57
N LEU A 32 6.33 0.83 -9.40
CA LEU A 32 7.64 0.35 -8.96
C LEU A 32 8.48 1.50 -8.42
N VAL A 33 9.13 1.29 -7.28
CA VAL A 33 9.96 2.31 -6.62
C VAL A 33 11.28 1.73 -6.12
N THR A 34 12.30 2.58 -6.00
CA THR A 34 13.60 2.19 -5.42
C THR A 34 13.52 2.06 -3.90
N PHE A 35 12.89 3.03 -3.23
CA PHE A 35 12.84 3.16 -1.78
C PHE A 35 11.38 3.22 -1.28
N PRO A 36 10.76 2.08 -0.94
CA PRO A 36 9.39 2.08 -0.41
C PRO A 36 9.36 2.58 1.04
N MET A 37 8.31 3.34 1.39
CA MET A 37 8.09 3.80 2.77
C MET A 37 7.92 2.65 3.77
N LEU A 38 7.28 1.56 3.34
CA LEU A 38 7.20 0.32 4.10
C LEU A 38 8.29 -0.63 3.57
N PRO A 39 9.31 -1.01 4.37
CA PRO A 39 10.41 -1.84 3.87
C PRO A 39 9.99 -3.18 3.25
N GLY A 40 8.88 -3.75 3.73
CA GLY A 40 8.30 -5.00 3.23
C GLY A 40 7.40 -4.85 1.99
N ALA A 41 7.13 -3.62 1.51
CA ALA A 41 6.38 -3.41 0.28
C ALA A 41 7.27 -3.73 -0.94
N ARG A 42 7.47 -5.02 -1.18
CA ARG A 42 8.29 -5.58 -2.26
C ARG A 42 7.43 -6.51 -3.10
N PHE A 43 7.64 -6.54 -4.41
CA PHE A 43 6.99 -7.51 -5.30
C PHE A 43 7.93 -8.66 -5.63
N ARG A 44 7.35 -9.82 -5.90
CA ARG A 44 8.06 -10.98 -6.45
C ARG A 44 7.27 -11.48 -7.65
N ALA A 45 7.97 -11.76 -8.75
CA ALA A 45 7.34 -12.46 -9.87
C ALA A 45 6.96 -13.88 -9.41
N VAL A 46 5.71 -14.26 -9.65
CA VAL A 46 5.30 -15.66 -9.52
C VAL A 46 5.74 -16.35 -10.80
N GLY A 47 6.62 -17.35 -10.66
CA GLY A 47 7.07 -18.16 -11.79
C GLY A 47 5.94 -19.04 -12.35
N PRO A 48 6.16 -19.69 -13.51
CA PRO A 48 5.22 -20.67 -14.06
C PRO A 48 4.97 -21.85 -13.12
#